data_AF-A0AAW7ZDZ0-F1
#
_entry.id   AF-A0AAW7ZDZ0-F1
#
_cell.length_a   1.000
_cell.length_b   1.000
_cell.length_c   1.000
_cell.angle_alpha   90.00
_cell.angle_beta   90.00
_cell.angle_gamma   90.00
#
_symmetry.space_group_name_H-M   'P 1'
#
loop_
_entity.id
_entity.type
_entity.pdbx_description
1 polymer ?
#
loop_
_entity_poly.entity_id
_entity_poly.type
_entity_poly.pdbx_seq_one_letter_code
_entity_poly.pdbx_strand_id
1 'polypeptide(L)'
;MLCPFCRVELVKGRATVERRYKGVRVTFLNVPAEVCTSCGEELIDEYIVDKMDYILQNIELDKDYMIIDFIKFNDLLQSKDEISVTKELQVCFA
;
A
#
# COMPACT_ATOMS: atom_id res chain seq x y z
N MET A 1 -14.00 -11.43 3.59
CA MET A 1 -13.64 -12.78 4.07
C MET A 1 -13.70 -12.82 5.62
N LEU A 2 -13.41 -13.93 6.32
CA LEU A 2 -13.15 -13.90 7.77
C LEU A 2 -11.65 -13.75 8.04
N CYS A 3 -11.28 -12.98 9.07
CA CYS A 3 -9.90 -12.77 9.49
C CYS A 3 -9.24 -14.10 9.88
N PRO A 4 -8.05 -14.44 9.35
CA PRO A 4 -7.38 -15.70 9.66
C PRO A 4 -6.92 -15.80 11.13
N PHE A 5 -6.74 -14.66 11.81
CA PHE A 5 -6.26 -14.61 13.19
C PHE A 5 -7.38 -14.66 14.22
N CYS A 6 -8.37 -13.76 14.12
CA CYS A 6 -9.43 -13.64 15.12
C CYS A 6 -10.81 -14.16 14.65
N ARG A 7 -10.93 -14.58 13.38
CA ARG A 7 -12.15 -15.10 12.75
C ARG A 7 -13.34 -14.13 12.73
N VAL A 8 -13.09 -12.84 12.91
CA VAL A 8 -14.08 -11.76 12.74
C VAL A 8 -14.11 -11.29 11.29
N GLU A 9 -15.20 -10.64 10.88
CA GLU A 9 -15.40 -10.07 9.55
C GLU A 9 -14.27 -9.11 9.14
N LEU A 10 -13.82 -9.28 7.89
CA LEU A 10 -12.95 -8.36 7.18
C LEU A 10 -13.79 -7.45 6.29
N VAL A 11 -13.51 -6.15 6.31
CA VAL A 11 -14.19 -5.14 5.50
C VAL A 11 -13.20 -4.47 4.55
N LYS A 12 -13.68 -3.98 3.40
CA LYS A 12 -12.84 -3.19 2.50
C LYS A 12 -12.31 -1.94 3.22
N GLY A 13 -11.01 -1.70 3.09
CA GLY A 13 -10.33 -0.60 3.72
C GLY A 13 -9.03 -0.26 3.01
N ARG A 14 -8.12 0.35 3.75
CA ARG A 14 -6.81 0.78 3.26
C ARG A 14 -5.76 0.52 4.32
N ALA A 15 -4.56 0.16 3.85
CA ALA A 15 -3.39 -0.13 4.66
C ALA A 15 -2.24 0.82 4.33
N THR A 16 -1.29 0.94 5.26
CA THR A 16 0.01 1.56 5.01
C THR A 16 1.08 0.49 5.01
N VAL A 17 1.77 0.31 3.89
CA VAL A 17 2.77 -0.75 3.75
C VAL A 17 4.15 -0.15 3.61
N GLU A 18 5.05 -0.56 4.48
CA GLU A 18 6.46 -0.18 4.39
C GLU A 18 7.29 -1.33 3.83
N ARG A 19 8.17 -1.01 2.88
CA ARG A 19 9.14 -1.94 2.30
C ARG A 19 10.52 -1.31 2.32
N ARG A 20 11.53 -2.15 2.53
CA ARG A 20 12.93 -1.76 2.29
C ARG A 20 13.36 -2.32 0.96
N TYR A 21 13.73 -1.47 0.03
CA TYR A 21 14.07 -1.88 -1.33
C TYR A 21 15.36 -1.17 -1.78
N LYS A 22 16.38 -1.95 -2.17
CA LYS A 22 17.73 -1.48 -2.52
C LYS A 22 18.32 -0.48 -1.51
N GLY A 23 18.07 -0.70 -0.22
CA GLY A 23 18.54 0.16 0.87
C GLY A 23 17.64 1.35 1.21
N VAL A 24 16.68 1.69 0.35
CA VAL A 24 15.73 2.80 0.48
C VAL A 24 14.46 2.35 1.19
N ARG A 25 13.90 3.20 2.07
CA ARG A 25 12.59 2.97 2.70
C ARG A 25 11.48 3.47 1.78
N VAL A 26 10.64 2.57 1.29
CA VAL A 26 9.48 2.89 0.46
C VAL A 26 8.21 2.68 1.28
N THR A 27 7.43 3.74 1.43
CA THR A 27 6.13 3.71 2.14
C THR A 27 5.01 3.84 1.13
N PHE A 28 4.19 2.81 1.02
CA PHE A 28 2.97 2.80 0.24
C PHE A 28 1.78 3.22 1.12
N LEU A 29 1.12 4.31 0.76
CA LEU A 29 -0.06 4.83 1.44
C LEU A 29 -1.32 4.40 0.70
N ASN A 30 -2.43 4.33 1.44
CA ASN A 30 -3.76 4.03 0.92
C ASN A 30 -3.85 2.70 0.14
N VAL A 31 -3.01 1.72 0.49
CA VAL A 31 -2.96 0.41 -0.19
C VAL A 31 -4.29 -0.30 0.01
N PRO A 32 -4.99 -0.71 -1.06
CA PRO A 32 -6.24 -1.44 -0.96
C PRO A 32 -6.05 -2.73 -0.17
N ALA A 33 -6.89 -2.92 0.86
CA ALA A 33 -6.83 -4.07 1.74
C ALA A 33 -8.22 -4.45 2.23
N GLU A 34 -8.38 -5.70 2.69
CA GLU A 34 -9.45 -6.02 3.63
C GLU A 34 -8.90 -5.87 5.07
N VAL A 35 -9.58 -5.07 5.89
CA VAL A 35 -9.15 -4.77 7.27
C VAL A 35 -10.10 -5.44 8.25
N CYS A 36 -9.56 -6.13 9.24
CA CYS A 36 -10.38 -6.76 10.27
C CYS A 36 -10.97 -5.72 11.20
N THR A 37 -12.30 -5.76 11.37
CA THR A 37 -13.05 -4.83 12.23
C THR A 37 -12.76 -4.99 13.73
N SER A 38 -12.12 -6.10 14.13
CA SER A 38 -11.82 -6.39 15.53
C SER A 38 -10.35 -6.24 15.88
N CYS A 39 -9.44 -6.94 15.18
CA CYS A 39 -8.02 -6.93 15.52
C CYS A 39 -7.17 -5.97 14.68
N GLY A 40 -7.75 -5.35 13.64
CA GLY A 40 -7.04 -4.43 12.75
C GLY A 40 -6.11 -5.10 11.74
N GLU A 41 -6.14 -6.43 11.61
CA GLU A 41 -5.32 -7.13 10.62
C GLU A 41 -5.63 -6.65 9.20
N GLU A 42 -4.58 -6.36 8.43
CA GLU A 42 -4.67 -5.89 7.05
C GLU A 42 -4.31 -7.03 6.09
N LEU A 43 -5.27 -7.45 5.27
CA LEU A 43 -5.05 -8.43 4.21
C LEU A 43 -5.01 -7.74 2.85
N ILE A 44 -3.89 -7.90 2.16
CA ILE A 44 -3.64 -7.30 0.86
C ILE A 44 -3.71 -8.42 -0.19
N ASP A 45 -4.50 -8.18 -1.24
CA ASP A 45 -4.64 -9.13 -2.34
C ASP A 45 -3.31 -9.29 -3.11
N GLU A 46 -3.04 -10.52 -3.57
CA GLU A 46 -1.81 -10.85 -4.30
C GLU A 46 -1.56 -9.93 -5.49
N TYR A 47 -2.60 -9.55 -6.24
CA TYR A 47 -2.45 -8.65 -7.38
C TYR A 47 -2.00 -7.23 -6.99
N ILE A 48 -2.37 -6.77 -5.79
CA ILE A 48 -1.88 -5.48 -5.25
C ILE A 48 -0.40 -5.60 -4.88
N VAL A 49 -0.01 -6.73 -4.29
CA VAL A 49 1.39 -7.01 -3.98
C VAL A 49 2.23 -7.03 -5.26
N ASP A 50 1.78 -7.72 -6.30
CA ASP A 50 2.45 -7.76 -7.61
C ASP A 50 2.61 -6.35 -8.20
N LYS A 51 1.60 -5.49 -8.06
CA LYS A 51 1.68 -4.08 -8.49
C LYS A 51 2.72 -3.30 -7.69
N MET A 52 2.77 -3.47 -6.38
CA MET A 52 3.78 -2.82 -5.55
C MET A 52 5.19 -3.27 -5.97
N ASP A 53 5.39 -4.56 -6.21
CA ASP A 53 6.66 -5.12 -6.67
C ASP A 53 7.04 -4.61 -8.06
N TYR A 54 6.07 -4.53 -8.99
CA TYR A 54 6.27 -3.91 -10.30
C TYR A 54 6.72 -2.45 -10.17
N ILE A 55 6.08 -1.66 -9.29
CA ILE A 55 6.50 -0.28 -9.02
C ILE A 55 7.93 -0.26 -8.51
N LEU A 56 8.28 -1.07 -7.50
CA LEU A 56 9.65 -1.14 -6.96
C LEU A 56 10.68 -1.50 -8.05
N GLN A 57 10.34 -2.38 -8.98
CA GLN A 57 11.25 -2.77 -10.06
C GLN A 57 11.49 -1.66 -11.09
N ASN A 58 10.55 -0.73 -11.25
CA ASN A 58 10.55 0.29 -12.31
C ASN A 58 10.78 1.73 -11.81
N ILE A 59 10.96 1.95 -10.51
CA ILE A 59 11.31 3.26 -9.95
C ILE A 59 12.82 3.49 -9.94
N GLU A 60 13.22 4.72 -10.24
CA GLU A 60 14.57 5.20 -9.93
C GLU A 60 14.61 5.69 -8.48
N LEU A 61 15.58 5.18 -7.73
CA LEU A 61 15.78 5.52 -6.32
C LEU A 61 16.89 6.56 -6.21
N ASP A 62 16.51 7.81 -5.98
CA ASP A 62 17.42 8.96 -5.84
C ASP A 62 17.59 9.41 -4.38
N LYS A 63 16.84 8.83 -3.43
CA LYS A 63 16.76 9.27 -2.03
C LYS A 63 16.70 8.11 -1.05
N ASP A 64 16.99 8.39 0.22
CA ASP A 64 16.93 7.42 1.33
C ASP A 64 15.51 6.91 1.65
N TYR A 65 14.49 7.67 1.24
CA TYR A 65 13.10 7.26 1.38
C TYR A 65 12.22 7.74 0.21
N MET A 66 11.11 7.04 0.00
CA MET A 66 10.11 7.35 -1.03
C MET A 66 8.69 7.04 -0.50
N ILE A 67 7.73 7.88 -0.85
CA ILE A 67 6.32 7.68 -0.52
C ILE A 67 5.54 7.49 -1.83
N ILE A 68 4.66 6.50 -1.86
CA ILE A 68 3.86 6.14 -3.03
C ILE A 68 2.40 6.04 -2.58
N ASP A 69 1.52 6.84 -3.16
CA ASP A 69 0.13 6.94 -2.73
C ASP A 69 -0.83 6.31 -3.75
N PHE A 70 -1.65 5.37 -3.31
CA PHE A 70 -2.73 4.77 -4.10
C PHE A 70 -3.98 5.67 -4.08
N ILE A 71 -4.03 6.66 -4.97
CA ILE A 71 -5.13 7.65 -5.01
C ILE A 71 -6.44 7.07 -5.59
N LYS A 72 -6.38 6.20 -6.59
CA LYS A 72 -7.56 5.58 -7.20
C LYS A 72 -7.50 4.06 -7.13
N PHE A 73 -8.30 3.51 -6.23
CA PHE A 73 -8.71 2.11 -6.29
C PHE A 73 -10.22 2.09 -6.50
N ASN A 74 -10.63 2.14 -7.76
CA ASN A 74 -12.05 1.96 -8.05
C ASN A 74 -12.33 0.45 -8.02
N ASP A 75 -13.41 0.06 -7.36
CA ASP A 75 -13.90 -1.32 -7.21
C ASP A 75 -14.31 -2.00 -8.54
N LEU A 76 -13.87 -1.46 -9.67
CA LEU A 76 -14.15 -1.94 -11.02
C LEU A 76 -12.83 -2.39 -11.66
N LEU A 77 -12.65 -3.70 -11.67
CA LEU A 77 -11.75 -4.44 -12.54
C LEU A 77 -11.59 -3.76 -13.92
N GLN A 78 -10.31 -3.64 -14.33
CA GLN A 78 -9.86 -3.46 -15.72
C GLN A 78 -10.16 -2.13 -16.42
N SER A 79 -9.46 -1.05 -16.05
CA SER A 79 -8.81 -0.18 -17.05
C SER A 79 -8.12 1.01 -16.37
N LYS A 80 -6.78 1.04 -16.48
CA LYS A 80 -5.91 2.19 -16.18
C LYS A 80 -5.94 2.68 -14.74
N ASP A 81 -5.08 2.08 -13.92
CA ASP A 81 -4.72 2.61 -12.61
C ASP A 81 -3.92 3.90 -12.75
N GLU A 82 -4.40 4.99 -12.16
CA GLU A 82 -3.62 6.22 -12.00
C GLU A 82 -2.82 6.10 -10.69
N ILE A 83 -1.53 5.76 -10.82
CA ILE A 83 -0.57 5.81 -9.73
C ILE A 83 0.01 7.23 -9.70
N SER A 84 -0.20 7.95 -8.61
CA SER A 84 0.44 9.24 -8.37
C SER A 84 1.58 9.05 -7.38
N VAL A 85 2.79 9.39 -7.82
CA VAL A 85 3.97 9.42 -6.96
C VAL A 85 4.09 10.83 -6.38
N THR A 86 3.70 11.02 -5.13
CA THR A 86 3.90 12.29 -4.42
C THR A 86 5.26 12.28 -3.73
N LYS A 87 6.15 13.19 -4.15
CA LYS A 87 7.44 13.43 -3.50
C LYS A 87 7.25 14.43 -2.35
N GLU A 88 6.52 14.07 -1.31
CA GLU A 88 6.29 14.99 -0.18
C GLU A 88 7.07 14.59 1.08
N LEU A 89 7.74 15.60 1.64
CA LEU A 89 8.61 15.58 2.80
C LEU A 89 7.84 16.29 3.91
N GLN A 90 7.34 15.56 4.90
CA GLN A 90 6.85 16.17 6.14
C GLN A 90 7.72 15.69 7.29
N VAL A 91 8.75 16.49 7.57
CA VAL A 91 9.59 16.32 8.75
C VAL A 91 8.91 17.05 9.89
N CYS A 92 8.15 16.33 10.71
CA CYS A 92 7.70 16.84 12.01
C CYS A 92 8.86 16.67 13.00
N PHE A 93 9.59 17.74 13.27
CA PHE A 93 10.48 17.80 14.44
C PHE A 93 9.61 18.01 15.69
N ALA A 94 9.86 17.19 16.71
CA ALA A 94 9.29 17.29 18.05
C ALA A 94 9.85 18.51 18.82
#